data_AF-A0A7S2PR73-F1
#
_entry.id   AF-A0A7S2PR73-F1
#
_cell.length_a   1.000
_cell.length_b   1.000
_cell.length_c   1.000
_cell.angle_alpha   90.00
_cell.angle_beta   90.00
_cell.angle_gamma   90.00
#
_symmetry.space_group_name_H-M   'P 1'
#
loop_
_entity.id
_entity.type
_entity.pdbx_description
1 polymer ?
#
loop_
_entity_poly.entity_id
_entity_poly.type
_entity_poly.pdbx_seq_one_letter_code
_entity_poly.pdbx_strand_id
1 'polypeptide(L)'
;VVRQHDKRSLTLEHYPKYLSQVPYHADMMPCYEYFAEGIQHRTSLEEFKVINYNLPQSPWLEKNILPVLEQNRKLTVLELSNCSLSADDLTLLTKFVAENKTLSTLNISRTNIESEDAVKALASAFKKHPALRKVNLAYCSFTGGHGMVDKILAACRKCDSLEIGHKDFDSKCVENIANFLRKKHSLTSFSLVGAPVDKDNKRLLSEALVQNKTIEKLRLHSNQLQLPAVIRGTKKVMKALSRLTHLDMSNNRFPVQGAKVMSKFLEEPDCKLVSLIMSNNHLTTKGANELIPTLKKNTSLQHLDLSSNWLNDQCAPAVIDMLLNNSTLLSLNLSKNKSLKASYLEKGSRSRWEYDENEESGSRWKYVAKDGGRAKIVKGALFDLTSLESIAACNHTCAVKMSGCNLGNTHEETIRKINALEVCEVKKIRHKVVLALNKVKRDLYESSNFKDLPLEVMPYLLEMLQQRLSQTDFPRSLKTRGDATTLNRLYVSIKTWQTLPLLFARGPGKRKKKVAKKKPRKRSKFGDTEDDDDEAWVPKGARTTGKSWRNPVSGNWEWIPPPVY
;
A
#
# COMPACT_ATOMS: atom_id res chain seq x y z
N VAL A 1 6.41 -12.40 -19.09
CA VAL A 1 7.66 -12.27 -18.30
C VAL A 1 7.88 -13.58 -17.58
N VAL A 2 8.97 -14.29 -17.85
CA VAL A 2 9.33 -15.48 -17.07
C VAL A 2 10.01 -15.00 -15.80
N ARG A 3 9.38 -15.22 -14.65
CA ARG A 3 10.02 -15.01 -13.36
C ARG A 3 10.48 -16.34 -12.82
N GLN A 4 11.78 -16.47 -12.69
CA GLN A 4 12.39 -17.56 -11.94
C GLN A 4 12.67 -17.05 -10.54
N HIS A 5 11.83 -17.47 -9.59
CA HIS A 5 12.04 -17.13 -8.17
C HIS A 5 13.17 -17.98 -7.57
N ASP A 6 13.29 -19.23 -8.03
CA ASP A 6 14.40 -20.16 -7.76
C ASP A 6 14.42 -21.25 -8.85
N LYS A 7 15.45 -22.10 -8.94
CA LYS A 7 15.55 -23.24 -9.87
C LYS A 7 14.35 -24.19 -9.81
N ARG A 8 13.64 -24.25 -8.67
CA ARG A 8 12.51 -25.14 -8.41
C ARG A 8 11.13 -24.55 -8.70
N SER A 9 11.03 -23.24 -8.94
CA SER A 9 9.75 -22.56 -9.20
C SER A 9 9.79 -21.81 -10.52
N LEU A 10 8.89 -22.17 -11.43
CA LEU A 10 8.71 -21.49 -12.70
C LEU A 10 7.38 -20.75 -12.72
N THR A 11 7.41 -19.46 -13.05
CA THR A 11 6.20 -18.65 -13.20
C THR A 11 6.25 -17.81 -14.47
N LEU A 12 5.27 -18.04 -15.35
CA LEU A 12 4.98 -17.23 -16.52
C LEU A 12 3.68 -16.45 -16.26
N GLU A 13 3.80 -15.15 -16.03
CA GLU A 13 2.66 -14.28 -15.67
C GLU A 13 2.67 -12.97 -16.47
N HIS A 14 1.48 -12.53 -16.91
CA HIS A 14 1.25 -11.22 -17.51
C HIS A 14 0.66 -10.22 -16.52
N TYR A 15 1.14 -8.96 -16.57
CA TYR A 15 0.67 -7.84 -15.74
C TYR A 15 -0.01 -6.78 -16.62
N PRO A 16 -1.13 -6.17 -16.19
CA PRO A 16 -1.71 -6.21 -14.84
C PRO A 16 -2.66 -7.39 -14.58
N LYS A 17 -2.63 -7.91 -13.34
CA LYS A 17 -3.40 -9.06 -12.80
C LYS A 17 -4.93 -9.00 -12.95
N TYR A 18 -5.48 -7.89 -13.44
CA TYR A 18 -6.87 -7.53 -13.19
C TYR A 18 -7.84 -7.65 -14.36
N LEU A 19 -7.46 -8.07 -15.58
CA LEU A 19 -8.43 -8.58 -16.59
C LEU A 19 -7.87 -8.83 -18.02
N SER A 20 -6.61 -8.57 -18.33
CA SER A 20 -6.09 -8.86 -19.69
C SER A 20 -5.39 -10.21 -19.71
N GLN A 21 -6.09 -11.24 -20.21
CA GLN A 21 -5.42 -12.41 -20.78
C GLN A 21 -4.59 -11.92 -21.98
N VAL A 22 -3.35 -12.39 -22.12
CA VAL A 22 -2.60 -12.19 -23.37
C VAL A 22 -3.30 -12.99 -24.45
N PRO A 23 -3.86 -12.34 -25.50
CA PRO A 23 -4.54 -13.05 -26.56
C PRO A 23 -3.53 -13.96 -27.28
N TYR A 24 -4.02 -15.09 -27.77
CA TYR A 24 -3.23 -15.91 -28.66
C TYR A 24 -3.08 -15.20 -30.00
N HIS A 25 -1.88 -15.23 -30.55
CA HIS A 25 -1.58 -14.77 -31.90
C HIS A 25 -0.59 -15.76 -32.52
N ALA A 26 -0.76 -16.10 -33.80
CA ALA A 26 0.09 -17.08 -34.47
C ALA A 26 1.59 -16.70 -34.41
N ASP A 27 1.89 -15.40 -34.58
CA ASP A 27 3.25 -14.87 -34.48
C ASP A 27 3.90 -15.04 -33.09
N MET A 28 3.12 -15.38 -32.05
CA MET A 28 3.65 -15.69 -30.72
C MET A 28 4.08 -17.15 -30.59
N MET A 29 3.81 -18.01 -31.57
CA MET A 29 4.17 -19.44 -31.52
C MET A 29 5.67 -19.66 -31.27
N PRO A 30 6.61 -18.96 -31.93
CA PRO A 30 8.03 -19.14 -31.65
C PRO A 30 8.40 -18.82 -30.20
N CYS A 31 7.67 -17.90 -29.55
CA CYS A 31 7.88 -17.60 -28.13
C CYS A 31 7.38 -18.73 -27.22
N TYR A 32 6.28 -19.40 -27.60
CA TYR A 32 5.77 -20.57 -26.89
C TYR A 32 6.69 -21.78 -27.06
N GLU A 33 7.19 -22.03 -28.26
CA GLU A 33 8.15 -23.10 -28.54
C GLU A 33 9.46 -22.86 -27.79
N TYR A 34 10.02 -21.65 -27.85
CA TYR A 34 11.20 -21.28 -27.06
C TYR A 34 10.99 -21.49 -25.55
N PHE A 35 9.80 -21.13 -25.04
CA PHE A 35 9.45 -21.38 -23.65
C PHE A 35 9.40 -22.88 -23.33
N ALA A 36 8.77 -23.68 -24.20
CA ALA A 36 8.68 -25.13 -24.05
C ALA A 36 10.05 -25.79 -24.04
N GLU A 37 10.90 -25.50 -25.03
CA GLU A 37 12.29 -26.00 -25.10
C GLU A 37 13.08 -25.65 -23.84
N GLY A 38 12.96 -24.41 -23.37
CA GLY A 38 13.65 -23.91 -22.18
C GLY A 38 13.25 -24.61 -20.86
N ILE A 39 12.14 -25.37 -20.84
CA ILE A 39 11.68 -26.09 -19.65
C ILE A 39 11.84 -27.60 -19.74
N GLN A 40 12.11 -28.18 -20.93
CA GLN A 40 12.20 -29.63 -21.12
C GLN A 40 13.22 -30.31 -20.19
N HIS A 41 14.36 -29.66 -19.94
CA HIS A 41 15.43 -30.20 -19.10
C HIS A 41 15.21 -30.01 -17.59
N ARG A 42 14.10 -29.40 -17.15
CA ARG A 42 13.84 -29.12 -15.74
C ARG A 42 13.20 -30.32 -15.06
N THR A 43 13.98 -31.03 -14.23
CA THR A 43 13.58 -32.27 -13.54
C THR A 43 13.39 -32.14 -12.01
N SER A 44 13.50 -30.91 -11.49
CA SER A 44 13.38 -30.62 -10.05
C SER A 44 12.39 -29.51 -9.70
N LEU A 45 11.38 -29.29 -10.55
CA LEU A 45 10.31 -28.34 -10.31
C LEU A 45 9.42 -28.79 -9.15
N GLU A 46 9.19 -27.86 -8.23
CA GLU A 46 8.21 -27.96 -7.15
C GLU A 46 6.97 -27.11 -7.46
N GLU A 47 7.12 -26.03 -8.24
CA GLU A 47 6.02 -25.16 -8.67
C GLU A 47 6.08 -24.84 -10.17
N PHE A 48 4.94 -25.00 -10.85
CA PHE A 48 4.75 -24.61 -12.24
C PHE A 48 3.51 -23.75 -12.38
N LYS A 49 3.68 -22.51 -12.84
CA LYS A 49 2.60 -21.51 -12.94
C LYS A 49 2.60 -20.82 -14.29
N VAL A 50 1.48 -20.87 -14.99
CA VAL A 50 1.17 -20.05 -16.17
C VAL A 50 -0.13 -19.32 -15.88
N ILE A 51 -0.10 -17.99 -15.98
CA ILE A 51 -1.19 -17.12 -15.54
C ILE A 51 -1.45 -16.04 -16.59
N ASN A 52 -2.71 -15.92 -17.03
CA ASN A 52 -3.16 -14.92 -18.01
C ASN A 52 -2.49 -15.01 -19.39
N TYR A 53 -2.17 -16.22 -19.85
CA TYR A 53 -1.67 -16.46 -21.22
C TYR A 53 -2.60 -17.42 -21.93
N ASN A 54 -3.16 -17.01 -23.08
CA ASN A 54 -3.90 -17.92 -23.94
C ASN A 54 -2.92 -18.91 -24.59
N LEU A 55 -2.86 -20.12 -24.02
CA LEU A 55 -1.96 -21.16 -24.50
C LEU A 55 -2.36 -21.60 -25.91
N PRO A 56 -1.41 -22.04 -26.74
CA PRO A 56 -1.76 -22.65 -28.01
C PRO A 56 -2.71 -23.84 -27.79
N GLN A 57 -3.65 -24.01 -28.72
CA GLN A 57 -4.65 -25.07 -28.62
C GLN A 57 -4.01 -26.47 -28.63
N SER A 58 -4.77 -27.46 -28.16
CA SER A 58 -4.42 -28.88 -28.26
C SER A 58 -3.94 -29.23 -29.67
N PRO A 59 -2.88 -30.04 -29.84
CA PRO A 59 -2.19 -30.86 -28.82
C PRO A 59 -0.93 -30.18 -28.25
N TRP A 60 -0.83 -28.85 -28.24
CA TRP A 60 0.40 -28.18 -27.81
C TRP A 60 0.74 -28.43 -26.34
N LEU A 61 -0.24 -28.35 -25.44
CA LEU A 61 -0.04 -28.61 -24.00
C LEU A 61 0.45 -30.05 -23.76
N GLU A 62 -0.14 -31.01 -24.47
CA GLU A 62 0.21 -32.43 -24.43
C GLU A 62 1.66 -32.67 -24.83
N LYS A 63 2.10 -32.10 -25.93
CA LYS A 63 3.44 -32.34 -26.48
C LYS A 63 4.54 -31.62 -25.71
N ASN A 64 4.25 -30.43 -25.19
CA ASN A 64 5.29 -29.52 -24.73
C ASN A 64 5.35 -29.34 -23.20
N ILE A 65 4.20 -29.42 -22.51
CA ILE A 65 4.12 -29.09 -21.08
C ILE A 65 3.92 -30.35 -20.23
N LEU A 66 2.99 -31.23 -20.58
CA LEU A 66 2.68 -32.42 -19.77
C LEU A 66 3.89 -33.34 -19.52
N PRO A 67 4.77 -33.65 -20.49
CA PRO A 67 5.93 -34.52 -20.25
C PRO A 67 6.87 -33.92 -19.21
N VAL A 68 6.98 -32.58 -19.20
CA VAL A 68 7.75 -31.84 -18.20
C VAL A 68 7.08 -31.94 -16.83
N LEU A 69 5.75 -31.85 -16.74
CA LEU A 69 5.07 -32.01 -15.45
C LEU A 69 5.19 -33.44 -14.91
N GLU A 70 5.13 -34.44 -15.78
CA GLU A 70 5.18 -35.87 -15.43
C GLU A 70 6.56 -36.33 -14.93
N GLN A 71 7.65 -35.82 -15.52
CA GLN A 71 9.01 -36.12 -15.02
C GLN A 71 9.28 -35.51 -13.63
N ASN A 72 8.57 -34.43 -13.28
CA ASN A 72 8.77 -33.69 -12.03
C ASN A 72 8.02 -34.33 -10.87
N ARG A 73 8.59 -35.40 -10.30
CA ARG A 73 8.02 -36.14 -9.16
C ARG A 73 7.95 -35.36 -7.85
N LYS A 74 8.49 -34.14 -7.79
CA LYS A 74 8.40 -33.23 -6.63
C LYS A 74 7.42 -32.08 -6.83
N LEU A 75 6.69 -32.06 -7.95
CA LEU A 75 5.75 -30.99 -8.25
C LEU A 75 4.62 -30.98 -7.21
N THR A 76 4.48 -29.86 -6.50
CA THR A 76 3.47 -29.67 -5.45
C THR A 76 2.45 -28.60 -5.81
N VAL A 77 2.77 -27.68 -6.74
CA VAL A 77 1.90 -26.59 -7.20
C VAL A 77 1.82 -26.57 -8.72
N LEU A 78 0.59 -26.65 -9.23
CA LEU A 78 0.27 -26.47 -10.65
C LEU A 78 -0.80 -25.37 -10.77
N GLU A 79 -0.48 -24.32 -11.52
CA GLU A 79 -1.38 -23.22 -11.81
C GLU A 79 -1.41 -22.94 -13.31
N LEU A 80 -2.58 -23.08 -13.91
CA LEU A 80 -2.90 -22.76 -15.31
C LEU A 80 -4.14 -21.85 -15.33
N SER A 81 -4.05 -20.72 -14.64
CA SER A 81 -5.19 -19.81 -14.45
C SER A 81 -5.37 -18.92 -15.67
N ASN A 82 -6.62 -18.79 -16.14
CA ASN A 82 -6.99 -17.93 -17.28
C ASN A 82 -6.14 -18.25 -18.53
N CYS A 83 -6.00 -19.54 -18.85
CA CYS A 83 -5.13 -20.03 -19.93
C CYS A 83 -5.88 -20.52 -21.19
N SER A 84 -7.20 -20.35 -21.26
CA SER A 84 -8.06 -20.82 -22.37
C SER A 84 -7.91 -22.32 -22.69
N LEU A 85 -7.81 -23.15 -21.63
CA LEU A 85 -7.69 -24.60 -21.78
C LEU A 85 -8.91 -25.16 -22.52
N SER A 86 -8.67 -25.93 -23.58
CA SER A 86 -9.73 -26.62 -24.32
C SER A 86 -10.28 -27.82 -23.55
N ALA A 87 -11.35 -28.44 -24.06
CA ALA A 87 -11.91 -29.66 -23.47
C ALA A 87 -10.90 -30.82 -23.47
N ASP A 88 -10.08 -30.93 -24.52
CA ASP A 88 -9.03 -31.94 -24.61
C ASP A 88 -7.92 -31.68 -23.58
N ASP A 89 -7.48 -30.41 -23.45
CA ASP A 89 -6.49 -30.02 -22.44
C ASP A 89 -6.97 -30.34 -21.03
N LEU A 90 -8.25 -30.09 -20.73
CA LEU A 90 -8.86 -30.44 -19.44
C LEU A 90 -8.91 -31.95 -19.20
N THR A 91 -9.16 -32.74 -20.24
CA THR A 91 -9.16 -34.21 -20.15
C THR A 91 -7.76 -34.72 -19.82
N LEU A 92 -6.76 -34.21 -20.54
CA LEU A 92 -5.35 -34.54 -20.30
C LEU A 92 -4.88 -34.11 -18.91
N LEU A 93 -5.21 -32.89 -18.48
CA LEU A 93 -4.90 -32.41 -17.14
C LEU A 93 -5.59 -33.25 -16.06
N THR A 94 -6.83 -33.68 -16.29
CA THR A 94 -7.54 -34.56 -15.36
C THR A 94 -6.84 -35.91 -15.22
N LYS A 95 -6.35 -36.48 -16.33
CA LYS A 95 -5.54 -37.71 -16.32
C LYS A 95 -4.23 -37.51 -15.54
N PHE A 96 -3.50 -36.43 -15.83
CA PHE A 96 -2.29 -36.08 -15.09
C PHE A 96 -2.55 -35.96 -13.58
N VAL A 97 -3.60 -35.24 -13.17
CA VAL A 97 -3.97 -35.09 -11.75
C VAL A 97 -4.35 -36.44 -11.14
N ALA A 98 -5.00 -37.34 -11.87
CA ALA A 98 -5.36 -38.66 -11.35
C ALA A 98 -4.13 -39.57 -11.10
N GLU A 99 -3.10 -39.45 -11.94
CA GLU A 99 -1.87 -40.25 -11.86
C GLU A 99 -0.83 -39.65 -10.90
N ASN A 100 -0.80 -38.32 -10.78
CA ASN A 100 0.09 -37.62 -9.89
C ASN A 100 -0.24 -37.90 -8.41
N LYS A 101 0.80 -37.98 -7.58
CA LYS A 101 0.67 -38.30 -6.14
C LYS A 101 1.19 -37.19 -5.22
N THR A 102 1.84 -36.17 -5.75
CA THR A 102 2.57 -35.14 -4.98
C THR A 102 1.87 -33.79 -5.00
N LEU A 103 0.98 -33.55 -5.96
CA LEU A 103 0.33 -32.27 -6.14
C LEU A 103 -0.53 -31.94 -4.91
N SER A 104 -0.20 -30.82 -4.27
CA SER A 104 -0.91 -30.29 -3.10
C SER A 104 -1.86 -29.17 -3.48
N THR A 105 -1.54 -28.44 -4.56
CA THR A 105 -2.24 -27.24 -5.02
C THR A 105 -2.50 -27.32 -6.51
N LEU A 106 -3.77 -27.20 -6.90
CA LEU A 106 -4.20 -27.08 -8.29
C LEU A 106 -5.03 -25.80 -8.47
N ASN A 107 -4.64 -24.98 -9.44
CA ASN A 107 -5.39 -23.80 -9.85
C ASN A 107 -5.64 -23.83 -11.36
N ILE A 108 -6.91 -23.98 -11.75
CA ILE A 108 -7.38 -23.89 -13.14
C ILE A 108 -8.51 -22.85 -13.26
N SER A 109 -8.51 -21.87 -12.36
CA SER A 109 -9.50 -20.78 -12.33
C SER A 109 -9.63 -20.07 -13.68
N ARG A 110 -10.82 -19.52 -13.95
CA ARG A 110 -11.17 -18.86 -15.23
C ARG A 110 -11.02 -19.80 -16.43
N THR A 111 -11.38 -21.06 -16.25
CA THR A 111 -11.50 -22.05 -17.33
C THR A 111 -12.96 -22.43 -17.51
N ASN A 112 -13.44 -22.45 -18.76
CA ASN A 112 -14.79 -22.90 -19.07
C ASN A 112 -14.80 -24.43 -19.15
N ILE A 113 -15.64 -25.10 -18.35
CA ILE A 113 -15.75 -26.56 -18.38
C ILE A 113 -17.11 -26.92 -18.99
N GLU A 114 -17.10 -27.09 -20.31
CA GLU A 114 -18.30 -27.22 -21.13
C GLU A 114 -18.97 -28.59 -21.06
N SER A 115 -18.27 -29.61 -20.56
CA SER A 115 -18.76 -30.99 -20.46
C SER A 115 -19.01 -31.41 -19.01
N GLU A 116 -20.19 -31.96 -18.73
CA GLU A 116 -20.48 -32.56 -17.41
C GLU A 116 -19.54 -33.72 -17.09
N ASP A 117 -19.14 -34.51 -18.10
CA ASP A 117 -18.28 -35.66 -17.90
C ASP A 117 -16.85 -35.24 -17.55
N ALA A 118 -16.39 -34.12 -18.09
CA ALA A 118 -15.14 -33.50 -17.66
C ALA A 118 -15.20 -33.08 -16.19
N VAL A 119 -16.31 -32.47 -15.73
CA VAL A 119 -16.49 -32.12 -14.31
C VAL A 119 -16.52 -33.37 -13.42
N LYS A 120 -17.23 -34.42 -13.84
CA LYS A 120 -17.29 -35.71 -13.12
C LYS A 120 -15.90 -36.36 -13.03
N ALA A 121 -15.14 -36.37 -14.13
CA ALA A 121 -13.79 -36.92 -14.18
C ALA A 121 -12.85 -36.14 -13.25
N LEU A 122 -12.91 -34.81 -13.28
CA LEU A 122 -12.14 -33.93 -12.41
C LEU A 122 -12.49 -34.17 -10.93
N ALA A 123 -13.77 -34.25 -10.59
CA ALA A 123 -14.23 -34.58 -9.24
C ALA A 123 -13.73 -35.97 -8.79
N SER A 124 -13.73 -36.96 -9.67
CA SER A 124 -13.20 -38.30 -9.40
C SER A 124 -11.70 -38.25 -9.11
N ALA A 125 -10.93 -37.52 -9.92
CA ALA A 125 -9.50 -37.32 -9.71
C ALA A 125 -9.23 -36.66 -8.36
N PHE A 126 -9.92 -35.58 -8.02
CA PHE A 126 -9.75 -34.87 -6.74
C PHE A 126 -10.07 -35.75 -5.53
N LYS A 127 -11.15 -36.54 -5.61
CA LYS A 127 -11.57 -37.42 -4.53
C LYS A 127 -10.51 -38.50 -4.23
N LYS A 128 -9.90 -39.05 -5.27
CA LYS A 128 -8.89 -40.11 -5.17
C LYS A 128 -7.49 -39.58 -4.85
N HIS A 129 -7.18 -38.33 -5.19
CA HIS A 129 -5.84 -37.78 -5.04
C HIS A 129 -5.35 -37.84 -3.57
N PRO A 130 -4.13 -38.32 -3.30
CA PRO A 130 -3.63 -38.50 -1.93
C PRO A 130 -3.23 -37.17 -1.25
N ALA A 131 -2.54 -36.29 -1.99
CA ALA A 131 -1.92 -35.08 -1.44
C ALA A 131 -2.68 -33.76 -1.69
N LEU A 132 -3.72 -33.73 -2.52
CA LEU A 132 -4.39 -32.48 -2.92
C LEU A 132 -5.10 -31.86 -1.70
N ARG A 133 -4.77 -30.60 -1.39
CA ARG A 133 -5.32 -29.84 -0.25
C ARG A 133 -5.86 -28.47 -0.65
N LYS A 134 -5.36 -27.88 -1.75
CA LYS A 134 -5.76 -26.56 -2.22
C LYS A 134 -6.28 -26.65 -3.64
N VAL A 135 -7.53 -26.27 -3.85
CA VAL A 135 -8.17 -26.31 -5.16
C VAL A 135 -8.76 -24.94 -5.46
N ASN A 136 -8.41 -24.38 -6.61
CA ASN A 136 -8.96 -23.13 -7.11
C ASN A 136 -9.66 -23.33 -8.47
N LEU A 137 -10.98 -23.21 -8.42
CA LEU A 137 -11.92 -23.26 -9.55
C LEU A 137 -12.75 -21.97 -9.63
N ALA A 138 -12.22 -20.85 -9.11
CA ALA A 138 -12.90 -19.57 -9.18
C ALA A 138 -13.11 -19.14 -10.64
N TYR A 139 -14.28 -18.57 -10.93
CA TYR A 139 -14.74 -18.20 -12.26
C TYR A 139 -14.77 -19.36 -13.27
N CYS A 140 -14.85 -20.61 -12.83
CA CYS A 140 -15.12 -21.73 -13.71
C CYS A 140 -16.63 -21.93 -13.87
N SER A 141 -17.13 -21.85 -15.10
CA SER A 141 -18.50 -22.31 -15.38
C SER A 141 -18.52 -23.84 -15.40
N PHE A 142 -19.56 -24.41 -14.79
CA PHE A 142 -19.80 -25.85 -14.82
C PHE A 142 -21.11 -26.11 -15.57
N THR A 143 -21.01 -26.75 -16.74
CA THR A 143 -22.20 -27.31 -17.39
C THR A 143 -22.87 -28.31 -16.43
N GLY A 144 -24.20 -28.30 -16.36
CA GLY A 144 -24.97 -29.14 -15.42
C GLY A 144 -25.28 -28.48 -14.05
N GLY A 145 -24.91 -27.21 -13.86
CA GLY A 145 -25.39 -26.37 -12.75
C GLY A 145 -25.08 -26.91 -11.35
N HIS A 146 -26.05 -26.81 -10.43
CA HIS A 146 -25.87 -27.14 -9.01
C HIS A 146 -25.51 -28.61 -8.76
N GLY A 147 -25.96 -29.55 -9.61
CA GLY A 147 -25.62 -30.97 -9.48
C GLY A 147 -24.14 -31.26 -9.70
N MET A 148 -23.47 -30.51 -10.58
CA MET A 148 -22.03 -30.62 -10.78
C MET A 148 -21.23 -29.92 -9.68
N VAL A 149 -21.72 -28.79 -9.16
CA VAL A 149 -21.14 -28.13 -7.98
C VAL A 149 -21.12 -29.10 -6.79
N ASP A 150 -22.20 -29.82 -6.52
CA ASP A 150 -22.25 -30.81 -5.44
C ASP A 150 -21.20 -31.92 -5.57
N LYS A 151 -20.96 -32.41 -6.79
CA LYS A 151 -19.93 -33.43 -7.04
C LYS A 151 -18.53 -32.91 -6.73
N ILE A 152 -18.23 -31.67 -7.13
CA ILE A 152 -16.96 -31.02 -6.83
C ILE A 152 -16.80 -30.78 -5.32
N LEU A 153 -17.84 -30.28 -4.64
CA LEU A 153 -17.83 -30.10 -3.18
C LEU A 153 -17.61 -31.44 -2.45
N ALA A 154 -18.27 -32.51 -2.90
CA ALA A 154 -18.10 -33.85 -2.34
C ALA A 154 -16.69 -34.43 -2.57
N ALA A 155 -16.02 -34.05 -3.66
CA ALA A 155 -14.65 -34.45 -3.95
C ALA A 155 -13.63 -33.69 -3.09
N CYS A 156 -13.89 -32.42 -2.78
CA CYS A 156 -13.00 -31.55 -2.01
C CYS A 156 -13.04 -31.76 -0.48
N ARG A 157 -13.44 -32.94 0.00
CA ARG A 157 -13.53 -33.24 1.45
C ARG A 157 -12.19 -33.21 2.17
N LYS A 158 -11.07 -33.51 1.48
CA LYS A 158 -9.71 -33.45 2.05
C LYS A 158 -9.08 -32.06 1.95
N CYS A 159 -9.73 -31.11 1.26
CA CYS A 159 -9.15 -29.79 0.99
C CYS A 159 -9.19 -28.90 2.24
N ASP A 160 -8.12 -28.14 2.44
CA ASP A 160 -7.98 -27.12 3.48
C ASP A 160 -8.20 -25.72 2.90
N SER A 161 -8.04 -25.56 1.58
CA SER A 161 -8.40 -24.35 0.82
C SER A 161 -9.25 -24.68 -0.39
N LEU A 162 -10.37 -23.97 -0.56
CA LEU A 162 -11.25 -24.10 -1.71
C LEU A 162 -11.69 -22.72 -2.21
N GLU A 163 -11.45 -22.47 -3.48
CA GLU A 163 -11.99 -21.30 -4.17
C GLU A 163 -12.90 -21.76 -5.31
N ILE A 164 -14.14 -21.28 -5.31
CA ILE A 164 -15.19 -21.69 -6.25
C ILE A 164 -16.14 -20.52 -6.51
N GLY A 165 -16.85 -20.56 -7.63
CA GLY A 165 -17.92 -19.61 -7.93
C GLY A 165 -17.83 -19.10 -9.35
N HIS A 166 -18.98 -18.81 -9.94
CA HIS A 166 -19.11 -18.21 -11.25
C HIS A 166 -20.36 -17.33 -11.27
N LYS A 167 -20.43 -16.39 -12.22
CA LYS A 167 -21.61 -15.53 -12.39
C LYS A 167 -22.90 -16.31 -12.72
N ASP A 168 -22.75 -17.50 -13.29
CA ASP A 168 -23.88 -18.35 -13.70
C ASP A 168 -24.35 -19.29 -12.59
N PHE A 169 -23.76 -19.21 -11.39
CA PHE A 169 -24.22 -20.02 -10.26
C PHE A 169 -25.59 -19.54 -9.80
N ASP A 170 -26.56 -20.45 -9.82
CA ASP A 170 -27.91 -20.19 -9.35
C ASP A 170 -27.98 -20.18 -7.80
N SER A 171 -29.17 -19.86 -7.30
CA SER A 171 -29.48 -19.88 -5.86
C SER A 171 -29.18 -21.25 -5.22
N LYS A 172 -29.40 -22.35 -5.96
CA LYS A 172 -29.20 -23.72 -5.45
C LYS A 172 -27.72 -24.06 -5.29
N CYS A 173 -26.86 -23.57 -6.18
CA CYS A 173 -25.40 -23.68 -6.05
C CYS A 173 -24.93 -23.06 -4.72
N VAL A 174 -25.44 -21.86 -4.38
CA VAL A 174 -25.06 -21.17 -3.13
C VAL A 174 -25.59 -21.91 -1.90
N GLU A 175 -26.81 -22.44 -1.95
CA GLU A 175 -27.39 -23.27 -0.89
C GLU A 175 -26.52 -24.52 -0.62
N ASN A 176 -26.13 -25.22 -1.69
CA ASN A 176 -25.27 -26.39 -1.63
C ASN A 176 -23.90 -26.08 -1.01
N ILE A 177 -23.30 -24.95 -1.40
CA ILE A 177 -22.06 -24.44 -0.82
C ILE A 177 -22.25 -24.15 0.68
N ALA A 178 -23.33 -23.47 1.08
CA ALA A 178 -23.61 -23.21 2.49
C ALA A 178 -23.75 -24.52 3.30
N ASN A 179 -24.45 -25.52 2.76
CA ASN A 179 -24.60 -26.84 3.38
C ASN A 179 -23.27 -27.59 3.49
N PHE A 180 -22.40 -27.48 2.49
CA PHE A 180 -21.03 -28.01 2.55
C PHE A 180 -20.21 -27.35 3.68
N LEU A 181 -20.24 -26.01 3.77
CA LEU A 181 -19.48 -25.26 4.79
C LEU A 181 -19.92 -25.58 6.23
N ARG A 182 -21.22 -25.87 6.45
CA ARG A 182 -21.74 -26.30 7.76
C ARG A 182 -21.07 -27.57 8.28
N LYS A 183 -20.86 -28.54 7.39
CA LYS A 183 -20.33 -29.88 7.72
C LYS A 183 -18.80 -29.96 7.66
N LYS A 184 -18.15 -28.98 7.04
CA LYS A 184 -16.73 -29.02 6.74
C LYS A 184 -15.91 -28.37 7.87
N HIS A 185 -15.13 -29.18 8.58
CA HIS A 185 -14.35 -28.73 9.75
C HIS A 185 -12.83 -28.79 9.58
N SER A 186 -12.30 -28.88 8.35
CA SER A 186 -10.85 -28.70 8.12
C SER A 186 -10.51 -27.57 7.13
N LEU A 187 -11.54 -26.91 6.59
CA LEU A 187 -11.33 -25.82 5.64
C LEU A 187 -10.90 -24.56 6.41
N THR A 188 -9.69 -24.07 6.14
CA THR A 188 -9.13 -22.85 6.74
C THR A 188 -9.24 -21.64 5.82
N SER A 189 -9.33 -21.88 4.51
CA SER A 189 -9.46 -20.85 3.49
C SER A 189 -10.61 -21.15 2.54
N PHE A 190 -11.54 -20.21 2.40
CA PHE A 190 -12.69 -20.35 1.51
C PHE A 190 -12.92 -19.08 0.69
N SER A 191 -13.24 -19.27 -0.58
CA SER A 191 -13.61 -18.18 -1.50
C SER A 191 -14.86 -18.56 -2.28
N LEU A 192 -15.88 -17.70 -2.20
CA LEU A 192 -17.03 -17.71 -3.10
C LEU A 192 -16.96 -16.48 -4.00
N VAL A 193 -16.88 -16.68 -5.31
CA VAL A 193 -16.60 -15.60 -6.25
C VAL A 193 -17.65 -15.50 -7.34
N GLY A 194 -18.21 -14.32 -7.54
CA GLY A 194 -19.08 -14.03 -8.69
C GLY A 194 -20.51 -14.57 -8.58
N ALA A 195 -20.82 -15.47 -7.65
CA ALA A 195 -22.14 -16.06 -7.51
C ALA A 195 -23.13 -15.05 -6.89
N PRO A 196 -24.27 -14.76 -7.53
CA PRO A 196 -25.28 -13.89 -6.94
C PRO A 196 -25.85 -14.52 -5.66
N VAL A 197 -25.73 -13.83 -4.53
CA VAL A 197 -26.30 -14.30 -3.26
C VAL A 197 -27.60 -13.55 -2.98
N ASP A 198 -28.72 -14.25 -3.13
CA ASP A 198 -30.07 -13.74 -2.86
C ASP A 198 -30.34 -13.53 -1.35
N LYS A 199 -31.60 -13.22 -1.00
CA LYS A 199 -32.00 -12.94 0.38
C LYS A 199 -31.91 -14.17 1.30
N ASP A 200 -32.29 -15.35 0.82
CA ASP A 200 -32.36 -16.56 1.63
C ASP A 200 -30.97 -17.18 1.82
N ASN A 201 -30.17 -17.18 0.76
CA ASN A 201 -28.79 -17.65 0.79
C ASN A 201 -27.88 -16.79 1.67
N LYS A 202 -28.16 -15.49 1.86
CA LYS A 202 -27.46 -14.66 2.88
C LYS A 202 -27.59 -15.27 4.27
N ARG A 203 -28.79 -15.68 4.66
CA ARG A 203 -29.04 -16.30 5.96
C ARG A 203 -28.32 -17.65 6.05
N LEU A 204 -28.43 -18.48 5.02
CA LEU A 204 -27.82 -19.81 5.00
C LEU A 204 -26.30 -19.77 5.09
N LEU A 205 -25.66 -18.87 4.32
CA LEU A 205 -24.21 -18.64 4.39
C LEU A 205 -23.78 -18.11 5.76
N SER A 206 -24.53 -17.17 6.34
CA SER A 206 -24.23 -16.63 7.67
C SER A 206 -24.30 -17.73 8.74
N GLU A 207 -25.36 -18.54 8.73
CA GLU A 207 -25.51 -19.69 9.63
C GLU A 207 -24.39 -20.72 9.42
N ALA A 208 -24.01 -20.98 8.17
CA ALA A 208 -22.91 -21.87 7.85
C ALA A 208 -21.58 -21.39 8.42
N LEU A 209 -21.28 -20.10 8.29
CA LEU A 209 -20.08 -19.49 8.87
C LEU A 209 -20.10 -19.46 10.41
N VAL A 210 -21.28 -19.39 11.04
CA VAL A 210 -21.40 -19.50 12.51
C VAL A 210 -21.10 -20.92 12.99
N GLN A 211 -21.57 -21.94 12.26
CA GLN A 211 -21.34 -23.34 12.59
C GLN A 211 -19.91 -23.78 12.25
N ASN A 212 -19.34 -23.22 11.19
CA ASN A 212 -17.96 -23.47 10.81
C ASN A 212 -17.01 -22.85 11.84
N LYS A 213 -16.05 -23.66 12.31
CA LYS A 213 -15.09 -23.23 13.33
C LYS A 213 -13.65 -23.10 12.84
N THR A 214 -13.39 -23.37 11.57
CA THR A 214 -12.02 -23.51 11.06
C THR A 214 -11.63 -22.47 10.02
N ILE A 215 -12.59 -21.81 9.37
CA ILE A 215 -12.27 -20.80 8.35
C ILE A 215 -11.64 -19.58 9.02
N GLU A 216 -10.44 -19.23 8.58
CA GLU A 216 -9.69 -18.05 8.98
C GLU A 216 -9.56 -17.04 7.84
N LYS A 217 -9.57 -17.51 6.60
CA LYS A 217 -9.49 -16.69 5.39
C LYS A 217 -10.78 -16.84 4.59
N LEU A 218 -11.55 -15.76 4.50
CA LEU A 218 -12.83 -15.74 3.81
C LEU A 218 -12.81 -14.69 2.69
N ARG A 219 -13.16 -15.09 1.47
CA ARG A 219 -13.37 -14.17 0.35
C ARG A 219 -14.77 -14.31 -0.21
N LEU A 220 -15.47 -13.20 -0.30
CA LEU A 220 -16.82 -13.08 -0.86
C LEU A 220 -16.83 -11.98 -1.94
N HIS A 221 -15.94 -12.10 -2.91
CA HIS A 221 -15.76 -11.13 -3.99
C HIS A 221 -16.86 -11.22 -5.08
N SER A 222 -17.41 -10.08 -5.50
CA SER A 222 -18.38 -9.99 -6.61
C SER A 222 -19.66 -10.82 -6.44
N ASN A 223 -20.20 -10.92 -5.21
CA ASN A 223 -21.40 -11.74 -4.93
C ASN A 223 -22.71 -10.94 -4.92
N GLN A 224 -22.68 -9.70 -5.41
CA GLN A 224 -23.80 -8.75 -5.40
C GLN A 224 -24.39 -8.51 -3.99
N LEU A 225 -23.57 -8.67 -2.95
CA LEU A 225 -24.01 -8.51 -1.58
C LEU A 225 -24.28 -7.04 -1.27
N GLN A 226 -25.41 -6.76 -0.62
CA GLN A 226 -25.62 -5.51 0.10
C GLN A 226 -25.15 -5.71 1.54
N LEU A 227 -23.96 -5.24 1.85
CA LEU A 227 -23.37 -5.38 3.18
C LEU A 227 -24.11 -4.47 4.18
N PRO A 228 -24.33 -4.94 5.41
CA PRO A 228 -23.55 -5.97 6.09
C PRO A 228 -24.15 -7.38 6.03
N ALA A 229 -25.00 -7.76 5.06
CA ALA A 229 -25.81 -9.00 5.12
C ALA A 229 -25.18 -10.29 5.68
N VAL A 230 -23.89 -10.57 5.46
CA VAL A 230 -23.19 -11.78 6.00
C VAL A 230 -22.64 -11.57 7.42
N ILE A 231 -22.36 -10.31 7.80
CA ILE A 231 -21.82 -9.91 9.11
C ILE A 231 -22.94 -9.38 10.02
N ARG A 232 -24.06 -8.96 9.44
CA ARG A 232 -25.25 -8.42 10.09
C ARG A 232 -25.95 -9.57 10.80
N GLY A 233 -25.58 -9.78 12.05
CA GLY A 233 -26.20 -10.78 12.90
C GLY A 233 -26.20 -10.39 14.36
N THR A 234 -26.66 -11.32 15.18
CA THR A 234 -26.57 -11.26 16.63
C THR A 234 -25.09 -11.26 17.06
N LYS A 235 -24.82 -10.94 18.33
CA LYS A 235 -23.48 -11.06 18.95
C LYS A 235 -22.79 -12.41 18.63
N LYS A 236 -23.58 -13.47 18.37
CA LYS A 236 -23.12 -14.80 17.95
C LYS A 236 -22.39 -14.80 16.60
N VAL A 237 -22.88 -14.05 15.60
CA VAL A 237 -22.25 -13.98 14.27
C VAL A 237 -20.92 -13.25 14.36
N MET A 238 -20.89 -12.09 15.02
CA MET A 238 -19.66 -11.31 15.21
C MET A 238 -18.60 -12.13 15.97
N LYS A 239 -19.00 -12.81 17.05
CA LYS A 239 -18.11 -13.72 17.78
C LYS A 239 -17.62 -14.88 16.91
N ALA A 240 -18.45 -15.48 16.07
CA ALA A 240 -18.03 -16.57 15.20
C ALA A 240 -17.02 -16.12 14.14
N LEU A 241 -17.18 -14.91 13.61
CA LEU A 241 -16.30 -14.32 12.59
C LEU A 241 -15.04 -13.68 13.18
N SER A 242 -14.97 -13.45 14.50
CA SER A 242 -13.78 -12.89 15.18
C SER A 242 -12.49 -13.68 14.96
N ARG A 243 -12.62 -14.98 14.62
CA ARG A 243 -11.50 -15.87 14.27
C ARG A 243 -10.85 -15.53 12.93
N LEU A 244 -11.56 -14.81 12.05
CA LEU A 244 -11.07 -14.49 10.73
C LEU A 244 -9.82 -13.61 10.84
N THR A 245 -8.78 -14.01 10.14
CA THR A 245 -7.55 -13.22 9.97
C THR A 245 -7.56 -12.46 8.66
N HIS A 246 -8.26 -12.97 7.64
CA HIS A 246 -8.37 -12.32 6.33
C HIS A 246 -9.82 -12.33 5.85
N LEU A 247 -10.31 -11.15 5.47
CA LEU A 247 -11.65 -10.96 4.94
C LEU A 247 -11.61 -10.10 3.68
N ASP A 248 -12.03 -10.67 2.55
CA ASP A 248 -12.24 -9.94 1.31
C ASP A 248 -13.73 -9.89 0.98
N MET A 249 -14.28 -8.68 0.87
CA MET A 249 -15.65 -8.44 0.44
C MET A 249 -15.70 -7.42 -0.69
N SER A 250 -14.65 -7.35 -1.51
CA SER A 250 -14.57 -6.43 -2.63
C SER A 250 -15.64 -6.68 -3.70
N ASN A 251 -15.93 -5.65 -4.50
CA ASN A 251 -16.87 -5.73 -5.63
C ASN A 251 -18.31 -6.09 -5.22
N ASN A 252 -18.74 -5.65 -4.05
CA ASN A 252 -20.12 -5.74 -3.58
C ASN A 252 -20.71 -4.32 -3.43
N ARG A 253 -21.75 -4.16 -2.60
CA ARG A 253 -22.31 -2.86 -2.24
C ARG A 253 -22.24 -2.66 -0.73
N PHE A 254 -21.66 -1.55 -0.29
CA PHE A 254 -21.39 -1.26 1.11
C PHE A 254 -22.02 0.09 1.50
N PRO A 255 -23.34 0.11 1.79
CA PRO A 255 -24.01 1.30 2.29
C PRO A 255 -23.45 1.73 3.65
N VAL A 256 -23.78 2.95 4.08
CA VAL A 256 -23.35 3.52 5.37
C VAL A 256 -23.68 2.61 6.55
N GLN A 257 -24.85 1.94 6.54
CA GLN A 257 -25.21 0.96 7.57
C GLN A 257 -24.25 -0.24 7.62
N GLY A 258 -23.75 -0.68 6.47
CA GLY A 258 -22.68 -1.68 6.37
C GLY A 258 -21.42 -1.24 7.10
N ALA A 259 -21.02 0.02 6.93
CA ALA A 259 -19.84 0.59 7.58
C ALA A 259 -19.97 0.62 9.10
N LYS A 260 -21.15 0.97 9.62
CA LYS A 260 -21.43 0.92 11.06
C LYS A 260 -21.29 -0.49 11.64
N VAL A 261 -21.77 -1.51 10.94
CA VAL A 261 -21.65 -2.89 11.44
C VAL A 261 -20.21 -3.39 11.37
N MET A 262 -19.48 -3.08 10.30
CA MET A 262 -18.06 -3.43 10.21
C MET A 262 -17.22 -2.70 11.26
N SER A 263 -17.52 -1.42 11.49
CA SER A 263 -16.93 -0.60 12.53
C SER A 263 -17.05 -1.27 13.90
N LYS A 264 -18.26 -1.69 14.30
CA LYS A 264 -18.48 -2.48 15.53
C LYS A 264 -17.72 -3.81 15.55
N PHE A 265 -17.68 -4.54 14.45
CA PHE A 265 -16.94 -5.79 14.35
C PHE A 265 -15.43 -5.61 14.58
N LEU A 266 -14.85 -4.51 14.06
CA LEU A 266 -13.44 -4.17 14.27
C LEU A 266 -13.16 -3.67 15.70
N GLU A 267 -14.16 -3.15 16.41
CA GLU A 267 -14.03 -2.76 17.82
C GLU A 267 -14.16 -3.92 18.80
N GLU A 268 -14.60 -5.10 18.37
CA GLU A 268 -14.70 -6.27 19.25
C GLU A 268 -13.31 -6.66 19.79
N PRO A 269 -13.14 -6.85 21.11
CA PRO A 269 -11.85 -7.14 21.73
C PRO A 269 -11.15 -8.40 21.18
N ASP A 270 -11.94 -9.39 20.77
CA ASP A 270 -11.46 -10.67 20.24
C ASP A 270 -11.18 -10.64 18.72
N CYS A 271 -11.27 -9.47 18.07
CA CYS A 271 -11.08 -9.35 16.62
C CYS A 271 -9.64 -9.68 16.22
N LYS A 272 -9.45 -10.77 15.45
CA LYS A 272 -8.13 -11.22 14.95
C LYS A 272 -7.85 -10.80 13.51
N LEU A 273 -8.67 -9.92 12.95
CA LEU A 273 -8.59 -9.58 11.53
C LEU A 273 -7.31 -8.80 11.24
N VAL A 274 -6.43 -9.40 10.44
CA VAL A 274 -5.15 -8.81 10.00
C VAL A 274 -5.33 -8.06 8.68
N SER A 275 -6.16 -8.58 7.77
CA SER A 275 -6.37 -8.01 6.44
C SER A 275 -7.86 -7.88 6.12
N LEU A 276 -8.28 -6.67 5.75
CA LEU A 276 -9.63 -6.33 5.30
C LEU A 276 -9.60 -5.69 3.91
N ILE A 277 -10.21 -6.35 2.93
CA ILE A 277 -10.34 -5.85 1.55
C ILE A 277 -11.79 -5.47 1.30
N MET A 278 -12.01 -4.18 1.06
CA MET A 278 -13.32 -3.58 0.79
C MET A 278 -13.28 -2.70 -0.48
N SER A 279 -12.43 -3.04 -1.44
CA SER A 279 -12.31 -2.28 -2.69
C SER A 279 -13.56 -2.40 -3.58
N ASN A 280 -13.86 -1.35 -4.36
CA ASN A 280 -14.97 -1.31 -5.32
C ASN A 280 -16.34 -1.69 -4.72
N ASN A 281 -16.68 -1.05 -3.60
CA ASN A 281 -17.86 -1.37 -2.80
C ASN A 281 -18.89 -0.24 -2.73
N HIS A 282 -18.68 0.83 -3.49
CA HIS A 282 -19.49 2.06 -3.44
C HIS A 282 -19.56 2.67 -2.03
N LEU A 283 -18.54 2.45 -1.19
CA LEU A 283 -18.45 3.05 0.13
C LEU A 283 -18.35 4.57 -0.01
N THR A 284 -19.28 5.31 0.56
CA THR A 284 -19.30 6.78 0.56
C THR A 284 -18.45 7.33 1.70
N THR A 285 -18.08 8.62 1.64
CA THR A 285 -17.40 9.30 2.74
C THR A 285 -18.13 9.20 4.07
N LYS A 286 -19.47 9.25 4.07
CA LYS A 286 -20.26 9.05 5.30
C LYS A 286 -19.98 7.68 5.92
N GLY A 287 -19.96 6.62 5.12
CA GLY A 287 -19.63 5.28 5.60
C GLY A 287 -18.18 5.17 6.06
N ALA A 288 -17.25 5.75 5.32
CA ALA A 288 -15.84 5.73 5.71
C ALA A 288 -15.56 6.47 7.02
N ASN A 289 -16.25 7.58 7.29
CA ASN A 289 -16.15 8.30 8.54
C ASN A 289 -16.75 7.55 9.75
N GLU A 290 -17.51 6.47 9.53
CA GLU A 290 -17.93 5.55 10.60
C GLU A 290 -16.89 4.43 10.83
N LEU A 291 -16.15 4.05 9.79
CA LEU A 291 -15.22 2.92 9.79
C LEU A 291 -13.79 3.32 10.19
N ILE A 292 -13.27 4.41 9.63
CA ILE A 292 -11.87 4.81 9.80
C ILE A 292 -11.53 5.16 11.25
N PRO A 293 -12.37 5.91 12.00
CA PRO A 293 -12.02 6.29 13.38
C PRO A 293 -11.87 5.11 14.35
N THR A 294 -12.53 3.98 14.09
CA THR A 294 -12.43 2.81 14.98
C THR A 294 -11.09 2.11 14.91
N LEU A 295 -10.35 2.30 13.83
CA LEU A 295 -9.01 1.78 13.67
C LEU A 295 -8.03 2.34 14.71
N LYS A 296 -8.31 3.50 15.32
CA LYS A 296 -7.51 4.02 16.44
C LYS A 296 -7.49 3.08 17.65
N LYS A 297 -8.57 2.32 17.86
CA LYS A 297 -8.69 1.36 18.98
C LYS A 297 -8.40 -0.07 18.54
N ASN A 298 -8.51 -0.37 17.26
CA ASN A 298 -8.26 -1.71 16.74
C ASN A 298 -6.75 -2.00 16.74
N THR A 299 -6.37 -3.10 17.39
CA THR A 299 -4.96 -3.51 17.56
C THR A 299 -4.56 -4.71 16.70
N SER A 300 -5.44 -5.22 15.85
CA SER A 300 -5.19 -6.42 15.04
C SER A 300 -5.01 -6.15 13.55
N LEU A 301 -5.69 -5.14 13.00
CA LEU A 301 -5.74 -4.88 11.56
C LEU A 301 -4.45 -4.21 11.07
N GLN A 302 -3.77 -4.91 10.14
CA GLN A 302 -2.52 -4.46 9.54
C GLN A 302 -2.71 -3.99 8.10
N HIS A 303 -3.70 -4.51 7.38
CA HIS A 303 -3.91 -4.20 5.97
C HIS A 303 -5.37 -3.83 5.69
N LEU A 304 -5.59 -2.63 5.15
CA LEU A 304 -6.91 -2.14 4.78
C LEU A 304 -6.92 -1.64 3.33
N ASP A 305 -7.81 -2.21 2.50
CA ASP A 305 -8.05 -1.75 1.14
C ASP A 305 -9.45 -1.12 0.99
N LEU A 306 -9.49 0.20 0.80
CA LEU A 306 -10.69 1.00 0.49
C LEU A 306 -10.62 1.59 -0.93
N SER A 307 -9.83 1.01 -1.83
CA SER A 307 -9.66 1.52 -3.18
C SER A 307 -10.93 1.40 -4.04
N SER A 308 -11.02 2.22 -5.08
CA SER A 308 -12.15 2.22 -6.03
C SER A 308 -13.52 2.44 -5.36
N ASN A 309 -13.58 3.16 -4.26
CA ASN A 309 -14.83 3.54 -3.60
C ASN A 309 -15.23 4.98 -3.96
N TRP A 310 -16.22 5.53 -3.26
CA TRP A 310 -16.74 6.88 -3.48
C TRP A 310 -16.33 7.84 -2.35
N LEU A 311 -15.08 7.72 -1.89
CA LEU A 311 -14.49 8.64 -0.91
C LEU A 311 -14.19 9.98 -1.58
N ASN A 312 -14.52 11.06 -0.86
CA ASN A 312 -14.19 12.44 -1.23
C ASN A 312 -13.30 13.10 -0.18
N ASP A 313 -12.93 14.36 -0.42
CA ASP A 313 -12.02 15.12 0.44
C ASP A 313 -12.46 15.27 1.91
N GLN A 314 -13.75 15.05 2.23
CA GLN A 314 -14.27 15.12 3.59
C GLN A 314 -13.86 13.93 4.47
N CYS A 315 -13.25 12.87 3.92
CA CYS A 315 -12.70 11.77 4.72
C CYS A 315 -11.28 12.08 5.23
N ALA A 316 -10.61 13.10 4.68
CA ALA A 316 -9.21 13.40 5.02
C ALA A 316 -8.96 13.63 6.51
N PRO A 317 -9.79 14.39 7.27
CA PRO A 317 -9.57 14.57 8.70
C PRO A 317 -9.61 13.25 9.48
N ALA A 318 -10.54 12.35 9.16
CA ALA A 318 -10.66 11.05 9.81
C ALA A 318 -9.45 10.15 9.48
N VAL A 319 -8.95 10.18 8.24
CA VAL A 319 -7.75 9.46 7.84
C VAL A 319 -6.52 9.99 8.58
N ILE A 320 -6.35 11.31 8.65
CA ILE A 320 -5.21 11.95 9.34
C ILE A 320 -5.19 11.55 10.81
N ASP A 321 -6.30 11.76 11.51
CA ASP A 321 -6.44 11.42 12.93
C ASP A 321 -6.20 9.94 13.19
N MET A 322 -6.67 9.06 12.30
CA MET A 322 -6.42 7.61 12.41
C MET A 322 -4.94 7.27 12.23
N LEU A 323 -4.26 7.80 11.22
CA LEU A 323 -2.85 7.53 10.96
C LEU A 323 -1.95 8.03 12.11
N LEU A 324 -2.28 9.16 12.73
CA LEU A 324 -1.51 9.70 13.86
C LEU A 324 -1.67 8.88 15.15
N ASN A 325 -2.80 8.18 15.31
CA ASN A 325 -3.16 7.49 16.56
C ASN A 325 -3.24 5.96 16.43
N ASN A 326 -2.87 5.39 15.28
CA ASN A 326 -2.83 3.94 15.07
C ASN A 326 -1.37 3.48 14.85
N SER A 327 -0.97 2.43 15.55
CA SER A 327 0.37 1.84 15.49
C SER A 327 0.41 0.46 14.82
N THR A 328 -0.74 -0.10 14.45
CA THR A 328 -0.89 -1.51 14.03
C THR A 328 -1.08 -1.65 12.53
N LEU A 329 -1.69 -0.65 11.89
CA LEU A 329 -1.88 -0.62 10.45
C LEU A 329 -0.51 -0.49 9.78
N LEU A 330 -0.28 -1.35 8.79
CA LEU A 330 0.94 -1.40 7.97
C LEU A 330 0.67 -0.97 6.52
N SER A 331 -0.57 -1.05 6.05
CA SER A 331 -0.95 -0.62 4.69
C SER A 331 -2.39 -0.14 4.62
N LEU A 332 -2.59 1.02 3.99
CA LEU A 332 -3.88 1.62 3.66
C LEU A 332 -3.96 1.95 2.17
N ASN A 333 -4.87 1.33 1.44
CA ASN A 333 -5.10 1.62 0.03
C ASN A 333 -6.37 2.47 -0.17
N LEU A 334 -6.21 3.74 -0.54
CA LEU A 334 -7.26 4.68 -0.92
C LEU A 334 -7.26 5.01 -2.43
N SER A 335 -6.49 4.27 -3.23
CA SER A 335 -6.36 4.55 -4.67
C SER A 335 -7.70 4.44 -5.41
N LYS A 336 -7.80 5.06 -6.59
CA LYS A 336 -9.00 5.03 -7.45
C LYS A 336 -10.29 5.57 -6.80
N ASN A 337 -10.20 6.26 -5.66
CA ASN A 337 -11.26 7.14 -5.15
C ASN A 337 -11.20 8.47 -5.92
N LYS A 338 -11.97 8.58 -7.01
CA LYS A 338 -11.90 9.72 -7.95
C LYS A 338 -12.24 11.06 -7.31
N SER A 339 -13.07 11.06 -6.27
CA SER A 339 -13.51 12.27 -5.57
C SER A 339 -12.55 12.71 -4.46
N LEU A 340 -11.54 11.89 -4.11
CA LEU A 340 -10.45 12.25 -3.22
C LEU A 340 -9.33 12.84 -4.05
N LYS A 341 -9.24 14.17 -4.12
CA LYS A 341 -8.43 14.91 -5.08
C LYS A 341 -7.07 15.29 -4.50
N ALA A 342 -6.09 15.53 -5.38
CA ALA A 342 -4.82 16.16 -4.99
C ALA A 342 -5.03 17.65 -4.74
N SER A 343 -5.63 18.35 -5.71
CA SER A 343 -6.07 19.74 -5.63
C SER A 343 -7.36 19.92 -6.43
N TYR A 344 -8.10 20.99 -6.19
CA TYR A 344 -9.27 21.33 -7.02
C TYR A 344 -9.59 22.82 -7.08
N LEU A 345 -10.29 23.20 -8.16
CA LEU A 345 -10.94 24.50 -8.33
C LEU A 345 -12.35 24.43 -7.72
N GLU A 346 -12.78 25.46 -6.99
CA GLU A 346 -14.13 25.53 -6.44
C GLU A 346 -15.21 25.47 -7.54
N LYS A 347 -16.27 24.69 -7.32
CA LYS A 347 -17.43 24.66 -8.23
C LYS A 347 -18.11 26.04 -8.19
N GLY A 348 -18.13 26.73 -9.32
CA GLY A 348 -18.64 28.10 -9.45
C GLY A 348 -17.54 29.14 -9.70
N SER A 349 -16.28 28.77 -9.49
CA SER A 349 -15.13 29.63 -9.78
C SER A 349 -14.74 29.47 -11.25
N ARG A 350 -15.36 30.26 -12.14
CA ARG A 350 -14.78 30.56 -13.46
C ARG A 350 -13.39 31.13 -13.20
N SER A 351 -12.34 30.33 -13.41
CA SER A 351 -10.92 30.71 -13.52
C SER A 351 -10.59 32.09 -12.95
N ARG A 352 -10.80 32.31 -11.64
CA ARG A 352 -10.44 33.59 -11.04
C ARG A 352 -9.02 33.42 -10.58
N TRP A 353 -8.12 33.69 -11.52
CA TRP A 353 -6.81 34.19 -11.17
C TRP A 353 -7.02 35.33 -10.16
N GLU A 354 -6.42 35.21 -8.98
CA GLU A 354 -6.48 36.31 -8.02
C GLU A 354 -5.51 37.40 -8.50
N TYR A 355 -6.00 38.64 -8.48
CA TYR A 355 -5.21 39.83 -8.79
C TYR A 355 -4.53 40.25 -7.49
N ASP A 356 -3.20 40.12 -7.45
CA ASP A 356 -2.39 40.54 -6.31
C ASP A 356 -2.01 42.01 -6.50
N GLU A 357 -2.57 42.90 -5.67
CA GLU A 357 -2.32 44.35 -5.74
C GLU A 357 -0.99 44.75 -5.07
N ASN A 358 -0.26 43.81 -4.44
CA ASN A 358 0.85 44.12 -3.52
C ASN A 358 2.24 43.64 -3.98
N GLU A 359 2.65 43.90 -5.23
CA GLU A 359 4.07 43.83 -5.61
C GLU A 359 4.49 45.05 -6.45
N GLU A 360 5.49 45.80 -5.98
CA GLU A 360 6.15 46.94 -6.65
C GLU A 360 6.93 46.54 -7.94
N SER A 361 6.67 45.35 -8.51
CA SER A 361 7.34 44.87 -9.72
C SER A 361 6.41 44.04 -10.61
N GLY A 362 5.39 44.69 -11.19
CA GLY A 362 4.69 44.17 -12.37
C GLY A 362 3.63 43.10 -12.09
N SER A 363 2.38 43.48 -12.39
CA SER A 363 1.17 42.67 -12.24
C SER A 363 1.31 41.23 -12.80
N ARG A 364 0.97 40.23 -11.98
CA ARG A 364 0.86 38.84 -12.42
C ARG A 364 -0.36 38.17 -11.80
N TRP A 365 -1.25 37.69 -12.66
CA TRP A 365 -2.37 36.83 -12.30
C TRP A 365 -1.87 35.59 -11.54
N LYS A 366 -2.44 35.28 -10.37
CA LYS A 366 -2.04 34.14 -9.52
C LYS A 366 -3.07 33.00 -9.52
N TYR A 367 -2.60 31.77 -9.67
CA TYR A 367 -3.42 30.55 -9.64
C TYR A 367 -3.63 30.09 -8.18
N VAL A 368 -4.87 30.04 -7.70
CA VAL A 368 -5.19 29.65 -6.31
C VAL A 368 -5.89 28.29 -6.29
N ALA A 369 -5.10 27.21 -6.28
CA ALA A 369 -5.63 25.87 -6.05
C ALA A 369 -5.85 25.62 -4.55
N LYS A 370 -7.01 25.07 -4.18
CA LYS A 370 -7.23 24.56 -2.83
C LYS A 370 -6.77 23.11 -2.74
N ASP A 371 -6.20 22.77 -1.59
CA ASP A 371 -5.78 21.40 -1.28
C ASP A 371 -6.98 20.45 -1.28
N GLY A 372 -6.88 19.41 -2.11
CA GLY A 372 -7.78 18.27 -2.06
C GLY A 372 -7.45 17.36 -0.87
N GLY A 373 -8.28 16.34 -0.66
CA GLY A 373 -8.14 15.45 0.48
C GLY A 373 -6.84 14.65 0.49
N ARG A 374 -6.27 14.32 -0.69
CA ARG A 374 -4.95 13.69 -0.75
C ARG A 374 -3.86 14.62 -0.25
N ALA A 375 -3.85 15.88 -0.70
CA ALA A 375 -2.89 16.86 -0.23
C ALA A 375 -3.03 17.09 1.27
N LYS A 376 -4.26 17.16 1.79
CA LYS A 376 -4.52 17.25 3.24
C LYS A 376 -3.97 16.05 4.02
N ILE A 377 -4.19 14.83 3.55
CA ILE A 377 -3.65 13.61 4.21
C ILE A 377 -2.12 13.61 4.20
N VAL A 378 -1.51 14.00 3.07
CA VAL A 378 -0.05 14.10 2.97
C VAL A 378 0.47 15.14 3.97
N LYS A 379 -0.03 16.38 3.93
CA LYS A 379 0.41 17.46 4.83
C LYS A 379 0.11 17.19 6.31
N GLY A 380 -0.99 16.50 6.61
CA GLY A 380 -1.47 16.36 7.98
C GLY A 380 -0.98 15.10 8.72
N ALA A 381 -0.56 14.06 8.01
CA ALA A 381 -0.16 12.79 8.66
C ALA A 381 1.12 12.16 8.09
N LEU A 382 1.34 12.23 6.78
CA LEU A 382 2.46 11.52 6.16
C LEU A 382 3.72 12.37 6.06
N PHE A 383 3.53 13.68 5.94
CA PHE A 383 4.56 14.62 5.57
C PHE A 383 4.20 16.05 6.00
N ASP A 384 4.10 16.22 7.30
CA ASP A 384 3.93 17.52 7.94
C ASP A 384 5.24 18.30 7.93
N LEU A 385 5.22 19.43 7.23
CA LEU A 385 6.35 20.34 7.06
C LEU A 385 6.12 21.65 7.80
N THR A 386 5.19 21.71 8.76
CA THR A 386 4.89 22.94 9.53
C THR A 386 5.98 23.31 10.54
N SER A 387 6.81 22.35 10.95
CA SER A 387 7.97 22.58 11.82
C SER A 387 9.03 21.50 11.60
N LEU A 388 10.26 21.74 12.06
CA LEU A 388 11.29 20.71 12.03
C LEU A 388 10.92 19.52 12.94
N GLU A 389 10.26 19.80 14.06
CA GLU A 389 9.73 18.79 14.97
C GLU A 389 8.68 17.90 14.28
N SER A 390 7.74 18.48 13.53
CA SER A 390 6.76 17.76 12.73
C SER A 390 7.42 16.86 11.69
N ILE A 391 8.45 17.36 10.99
CA ILE A 391 9.20 16.59 9.98
C ILE A 391 9.92 15.41 10.64
N ALA A 392 10.52 15.63 11.81
CA ALA A 392 11.13 14.58 12.60
C ALA A 392 10.10 13.54 13.06
N ALA A 393 8.92 14.01 13.50
CA ALA A 393 7.81 13.18 13.96
C ALA A 393 7.07 12.41 12.84
N CYS A 394 7.29 12.74 11.56
CA CYS A 394 6.76 12.01 10.40
C CYS A 394 7.40 10.61 10.25
N ASN A 395 7.18 9.72 11.22
CA ASN A 395 7.74 8.38 11.32
C ASN A 395 6.70 7.29 11.05
N HIS A 396 5.59 7.64 10.39
CA HIS A 396 4.51 6.71 10.16
C HIS A 396 4.97 5.46 9.38
N THR A 397 4.62 4.29 9.91
CA THR A 397 5.04 2.98 9.37
C THR A 397 4.06 2.45 8.33
N CYS A 398 2.78 2.85 8.34
CA CYS A 398 1.82 2.37 7.36
C CYS A 398 2.01 2.97 5.96
N ALA A 399 1.96 2.07 4.99
CA ALA A 399 2.00 2.34 3.58
C ALA A 399 0.65 2.87 3.07
N VAL A 400 0.54 4.18 2.88
CA VAL A 400 -0.66 4.79 2.31
C VAL A 400 -0.55 4.91 0.79
N LYS A 401 -1.52 4.38 0.05
CA LYS A 401 -1.61 4.47 -1.42
C LYS A 401 -2.83 5.29 -1.82
N MET A 402 -2.65 6.46 -2.43
CA MET A 402 -3.75 7.33 -2.86
C MET A 402 -3.86 7.55 -4.38
N SER A 403 -2.82 7.22 -5.18
CA SER A 403 -2.81 7.47 -6.62
C SER A 403 -3.49 6.36 -7.44
N GLY A 404 -4.25 6.76 -8.48
CA GLY A 404 -4.94 5.84 -9.40
C GLY A 404 -4.06 5.35 -10.57
N CYS A 405 -2.93 6.01 -10.80
CA CYS A 405 -1.97 5.70 -11.86
C CYS A 405 -0.68 5.21 -11.22
N ASN A 406 -0.48 3.90 -11.20
CA ASN A 406 0.79 3.29 -10.81
C ASN A 406 1.78 3.44 -11.98
N LEU A 407 2.51 4.55 -12.02
CA LEU A 407 3.75 4.67 -12.77
C LEU A 407 4.84 5.15 -11.78
N GLY A 408 5.42 4.19 -11.05
CA GLY A 408 6.71 4.32 -10.34
C GLY A 408 6.79 5.36 -9.21
N ASN A 409 7.03 4.86 -7.99
CA ASN A 409 7.47 5.62 -6.81
C ASN A 409 6.60 6.83 -6.43
N THR A 410 5.51 6.58 -5.71
CA THR A 410 4.77 7.67 -5.06
C THR A 410 5.60 8.27 -3.92
N HIS A 411 5.37 9.54 -3.54
CA HIS A 411 6.11 10.21 -2.47
C HIS A 411 6.04 9.42 -1.15
N GLU A 412 4.92 8.78 -0.88
CA GLU A 412 4.65 7.93 0.28
C GLU A 412 5.55 6.69 0.33
N GLU A 413 5.90 6.11 -0.84
CA GLU A 413 6.86 5.01 -0.92
C GLU A 413 8.30 5.48 -0.64
N THR A 414 8.62 6.69 -1.07
CA THR A 414 9.95 7.28 -0.81
C THR A 414 10.13 7.63 0.67
N ILE A 415 9.12 8.20 1.33
CA ILE A 415 9.12 8.48 2.77
C ILE A 415 9.36 7.20 3.57
N ARG A 416 8.68 6.11 3.21
CA ARG A 416 8.88 4.81 3.86
C ARG A 416 10.32 4.32 3.73
N LYS A 417 10.88 4.40 2.52
CA LYS A 417 12.28 4.02 2.27
C LYS A 417 13.25 4.84 3.12
N ILE A 418 12.95 6.13 3.36
CA ILE A 418 13.74 7.00 4.26
C ILE A 418 13.59 6.57 5.73
N ASN A 419 12.36 6.32 6.20
CA ASN A 419 12.11 5.89 7.58
C ASN A 419 12.77 4.54 7.90
N ALA A 420 12.85 3.65 6.92
CA ALA A 420 13.46 2.32 7.03
C ALA A 420 14.99 2.31 6.93
N LEU A 421 15.66 3.45 6.73
CA LEU A 421 17.13 3.49 6.68
C LEU A 421 17.74 3.25 8.07
N GLU A 422 18.75 2.39 8.15
CA GLU A 422 19.58 2.22 9.34
C GLU A 422 20.62 3.35 9.45
N VAL A 423 20.15 4.60 9.57
CA VAL A 423 20.97 5.80 9.73
C VAL A 423 20.48 6.63 10.91
N CYS A 424 21.33 7.51 11.45
CA CYS A 424 20.92 8.38 12.56
C CYS A 424 19.72 9.27 12.19
N GLU A 425 18.90 9.62 13.18
CA GLU A 425 17.67 10.39 12.96
C GLU A 425 17.92 11.73 12.25
N VAL A 426 19.05 12.39 12.53
CA VAL A 426 19.47 13.61 11.83
C VAL A 426 19.60 13.39 10.32
N LYS A 427 20.14 12.24 9.87
CA LYS A 427 20.23 11.90 8.44
C LYS A 427 18.86 11.61 7.83
N LYS A 428 17.96 10.93 8.55
CA LYS A 428 16.59 10.71 8.09
C LYS A 428 15.82 12.03 7.93
N ILE A 429 15.92 12.93 8.90
CA ILE A 429 15.32 14.27 8.85
C ILE A 429 15.82 15.02 7.62
N ARG A 430 17.14 14.99 7.35
CA ARG A 430 17.71 15.59 6.13
C ARG A 430 17.12 14.97 4.87
N HIS A 431 17.03 13.65 4.76
CA HIS A 431 16.43 13.00 3.58
C HIS A 431 14.95 13.36 3.40
N LYS A 432 14.18 13.49 4.49
CA LYS A 432 12.79 13.97 4.46
C LYS A 432 12.72 15.40 3.95
N VAL A 433 13.53 16.32 4.48
CA VAL A 433 13.62 17.71 4.01
C VAL A 433 13.97 17.78 2.52
N VAL A 434 14.91 16.96 2.04
CA VAL A 434 15.25 16.86 0.61
C VAL A 434 14.04 16.44 -0.22
N LEU A 435 13.33 15.40 0.23
CA LEU A 435 12.17 14.89 -0.48
C LEU A 435 11.07 15.94 -0.59
N ALA A 436 10.87 16.73 0.48
CA ALA A 436 9.90 17.83 0.55
C ALA A 436 10.14 18.85 -0.54
N LEU A 437 11.37 19.31 -0.59
CA LEU A 437 11.75 20.45 -1.41
C LEU A 437 11.94 20.06 -2.88
N ASN A 438 12.27 18.79 -3.15
CA ASN A 438 12.62 18.33 -4.49
C ASN A 438 11.46 17.63 -5.21
N LYS A 439 10.75 16.68 -4.56
CA LYS A 439 9.76 15.83 -5.23
C LYS A 439 8.33 16.25 -4.99
N VAL A 440 8.01 16.77 -3.79
CA VAL A 440 6.64 17.19 -3.43
C VAL A 440 6.28 18.60 -4.00
N LYS A 441 7.25 19.17 -4.73
CA LYS A 441 7.39 20.55 -5.19
C LYS A 441 6.28 21.15 -6.06
N ARG A 442 5.32 20.37 -6.60
CA ARG A 442 4.29 20.90 -7.52
C ARG A 442 2.91 21.10 -6.90
N ASP A 443 2.61 20.42 -5.80
CA ASP A 443 1.24 20.39 -5.27
C ASP A 443 1.10 20.99 -3.86
N LEU A 444 2.20 21.22 -3.12
CA LEU A 444 2.12 21.63 -1.72
C LEU A 444 2.69 23.03 -1.38
N TYR A 445 3.64 23.57 -2.15
CA TYR A 445 4.33 24.85 -1.85
C TYR A 445 4.77 25.64 -3.10
N GLU A 446 4.72 26.97 -3.03
CA GLU A 446 5.30 27.85 -4.06
C GLU A 446 6.82 27.99 -3.90
N SER A 447 7.58 27.35 -4.80
CA SER A 447 9.05 27.40 -4.77
C SER A 447 9.67 28.76 -5.11
N SER A 448 8.86 29.76 -5.44
CA SER A 448 9.32 31.11 -5.81
C SER A 448 9.58 32.03 -4.62
N ASN A 449 8.97 31.77 -3.45
CA ASN A 449 9.05 32.70 -2.31
C ASN A 449 9.24 32.02 -0.94
N PHE A 450 9.21 30.68 -0.87
CA PHE A 450 9.36 29.91 0.37
C PHE A 450 8.46 30.38 1.55
N LYS A 451 7.37 31.12 1.28
CA LYS A 451 6.52 31.76 2.31
C LYS A 451 5.94 30.77 3.32
N ASP A 452 5.75 29.54 2.87
CA ASP A 452 5.10 28.46 3.61
C ASP A 452 6.11 27.45 4.20
N LEU A 453 7.43 27.68 4.03
CA LEU A 453 8.47 26.83 4.61
C LEU A 453 8.86 27.36 5.99
N PRO A 454 8.84 26.55 7.07
CA PRO A 454 9.22 27.02 8.39
C PRO A 454 10.68 27.48 8.42
N LEU A 455 10.94 28.56 9.15
CA LEU A 455 12.28 29.14 9.26
C LEU A 455 13.31 28.15 9.82
N GLU A 456 12.85 27.24 10.67
CA GLU A 456 13.65 26.16 11.27
C GLU A 456 14.20 25.16 10.26
N VAL A 457 13.57 25.04 9.08
CA VAL A 457 14.00 24.14 8.00
C VAL A 457 15.08 24.80 7.13
N MET A 458 15.17 26.14 7.16
CA MET A 458 16.10 26.92 6.33
C MET A 458 17.58 26.58 6.58
N PRO A 459 18.08 26.41 7.82
CA PRO A 459 19.47 26.02 8.06
C PRO A 459 19.85 24.68 7.41
N TYR A 460 18.95 23.69 7.42
CA TYR A 460 19.18 22.39 6.77
C TYR A 460 19.18 22.49 5.25
N LEU A 461 18.29 23.32 4.70
CA LEU A 461 18.27 23.64 3.28
C LEU A 461 19.57 24.35 2.83
N LEU A 462 20.04 25.31 3.61
CA LEU A 462 21.29 26.03 3.36
C LEU A 462 22.52 25.13 3.53
N GLU A 463 22.55 24.28 4.56
CA GLU A 463 23.59 23.26 4.76
C GLU A 463 23.67 22.32 3.55
N MET A 464 22.52 21.86 3.03
CA MET A 464 22.46 21.01 1.84
C MET A 464 23.02 21.68 0.58
N LEU A 465 22.74 22.98 0.41
CA LEU A 465 23.23 23.76 -0.73
C LEU A 465 24.73 24.06 -0.61
N GLN A 466 25.20 24.36 0.61
CA GLN A 466 26.61 24.61 0.92
C GLN A 466 27.47 23.37 0.73
N GLN A 467 27.02 22.20 1.20
CA GLN A 467 27.82 20.98 1.13
C GLN A 467 27.91 20.40 -0.29
N ARG A 468 27.21 20.98 -1.30
CA ARG A 468 27.02 20.37 -2.63
C ARG A 468 26.90 18.85 -2.52
N LEU A 469 26.08 18.36 -1.58
CA LEU A 469 25.85 16.93 -1.39
C LEU A 469 25.07 16.41 -2.60
N SER A 470 25.83 16.25 -3.67
CA SER A 470 25.54 15.43 -4.82
C SER A 470 25.30 14.03 -4.28
N GLN A 471 24.03 13.66 -4.05
CA GLN A 471 23.53 12.30 -4.21
C GLN A 471 24.33 11.11 -3.59
N THR A 472 25.38 11.30 -2.79
CA THR A 472 26.37 10.28 -2.42
C THR A 472 25.88 9.51 -1.20
N ASP A 473 25.27 10.23 -0.25
CA ASP A 473 24.59 9.69 0.93
C ASP A 473 23.09 9.39 0.70
N PHE A 474 22.56 9.60 -0.52
CA PHE A 474 21.17 9.28 -0.86
C PHE A 474 21.11 7.86 -1.45
N PRO A 475 20.26 6.94 -0.93
CA PRO A 475 20.16 5.58 -1.45
C PRO A 475 19.96 5.57 -2.97
N ARG A 476 20.77 4.80 -3.71
CA ARG A 476 20.69 4.73 -5.19
C ARG A 476 19.27 4.40 -5.68
N SER A 477 18.50 3.65 -4.90
CA SER A 477 17.10 3.26 -5.14
C SER A 477 16.09 4.42 -5.09
N LEU A 478 16.48 5.59 -4.59
CA LEU A 478 15.63 6.78 -4.43
C LEU A 478 15.97 7.91 -5.40
N LYS A 479 17.06 7.78 -6.16
CA LYS A 479 17.47 8.75 -7.18
C LYS A 479 16.58 8.62 -8.41
N THR A 480 16.01 9.73 -8.86
CA THR A 480 15.22 9.81 -10.10
C THR A 480 15.99 10.58 -11.17
N ARG A 481 15.83 10.21 -12.46
CA ARG A 481 16.40 10.96 -13.61
C ARG A 481 15.78 12.37 -13.62
N GLY A 482 16.47 13.36 -13.06
CA GLY A 482 16.02 14.77 -13.00
C GLY A 482 16.38 15.55 -11.72
N ASP A 483 16.89 14.88 -10.68
CA ASP A 483 17.10 15.51 -9.37
C ASP A 483 18.16 16.64 -9.36
N ALA A 484 19.15 16.60 -10.27
CA ALA A 484 20.22 17.59 -10.37
C ALA A 484 19.73 18.97 -10.88
N THR A 485 18.80 18.97 -11.84
CA THR A 485 18.23 20.19 -12.42
C THR A 485 17.34 20.93 -11.41
N THR A 486 16.66 20.20 -10.52
CA THR A 486 15.75 20.78 -9.52
C THR A 486 16.49 21.43 -8.36
N LEU A 487 17.61 20.83 -7.92
CA LEU A 487 18.50 21.41 -6.90
C LEU A 487 19.18 22.69 -7.41
N ASN A 488 19.62 22.70 -8.67
CA ASN A 488 20.15 23.91 -9.30
C ASN A 488 19.11 25.03 -9.38
N ARG A 489 17.83 24.72 -9.64
CA ARG A 489 16.75 25.73 -9.58
C ARG A 489 16.52 26.25 -8.17
N LEU A 490 16.51 25.39 -7.14
CA LEU A 490 16.41 25.83 -5.74
C LEU A 490 17.56 26.75 -5.34
N TYR A 491 18.79 26.38 -5.74
CA TYR A 491 19.98 27.20 -5.53
C TYR A 491 19.84 28.58 -6.18
N VAL A 492 19.39 28.64 -7.44
CA VAL A 492 19.14 29.91 -8.14
C VAL A 492 18.06 30.71 -7.42
N SER A 493 16.92 30.11 -7.06
CA SER A 493 15.81 30.78 -6.35
C SER A 493 16.25 31.38 -5.02
N ILE A 494 17.06 30.67 -4.23
CA ILE A 494 17.60 31.16 -2.95
C ILE A 494 18.62 32.28 -3.17
N LYS A 495 19.48 32.17 -4.17
CA LYS A 495 20.45 33.21 -4.52
C LYS A 495 19.78 34.51 -4.97
N THR A 496 18.62 34.42 -5.63
CA THR A 496 17.85 35.57 -6.09
C THR A 496 16.82 36.07 -5.07
N TRP A 497 16.75 35.46 -3.88
CA TRP A 497 15.75 35.83 -2.88
C TRP A 497 16.18 37.08 -2.10
N GLN A 498 15.69 38.24 -2.55
CA GLN A 498 16.08 39.56 -2.03
C GLN A 498 15.82 39.73 -0.52
N THR A 499 14.81 39.07 0.04
CA THR A 499 14.46 39.18 1.46
C THR A 499 15.04 38.07 2.34
N LEU A 500 15.80 37.12 1.78
CA LEU A 500 16.50 36.07 2.54
C LEU A 500 17.38 36.63 3.68
N PRO A 501 18.13 37.74 3.49
CA PRO A 501 18.91 38.34 4.59
C PRO A 501 18.02 38.86 5.74
N LEU A 502 16.81 39.32 5.43
CA LEU A 502 15.86 39.86 6.43
C LEU A 502 15.25 38.76 7.30
N LEU A 503 15.26 37.50 6.85
CA LEU A 503 14.81 36.34 7.65
C LEU A 503 15.78 35.98 8.77
N PHE A 504 17.07 36.24 8.57
CA PHE A 504 18.13 36.03 9.57
C PHE A 504 18.49 37.31 10.32
N ALA A 505 18.01 38.47 9.84
CA ALA A 505 17.98 39.67 10.64
C ALA A 505 17.07 39.39 11.83
N ARG A 506 17.67 39.24 13.02
CA ARG A 506 16.91 39.32 14.27
C ARG A 506 16.15 40.63 14.21
N GLY A 507 14.84 40.57 13.96
CA GLY A 507 13.99 41.73 14.16
C GLY A 507 14.20 42.21 15.60
N PRO A 508 14.01 43.50 15.89
CA PRO A 508 13.94 43.97 17.26
C PRO A 508 12.70 43.35 17.89
N GLY A 509 12.80 42.09 18.32
CA GLY A 509 11.81 41.43 19.13
C GLY A 509 11.60 42.36 20.30
N LYS A 510 10.37 42.85 20.47
CA LYS A 510 10.00 43.69 21.61
C LYS A 510 10.50 42.96 22.86
N ARG A 511 11.64 43.40 23.41
CA ARG A 511 12.05 43.03 24.76
C ARG A 511 10.82 43.33 25.59
N LYS A 512 10.18 42.30 26.16
CA LYS A 512 9.23 42.53 27.25
C LYS A 512 9.98 43.43 28.23
N LYS A 513 9.55 44.68 28.36
CA LYS A 513 10.11 45.60 29.35
C LYS A 513 10.07 44.82 30.65
N LYS A 514 11.24 44.47 31.21
CA LYS A 514 11.30 44.01 32.59
C LYS A 514 10.70 45.17 33.38
N VAL A 515 9.46 44.99 33.87
CA VAL A 515 8.89 45.88 34.85
C VAL A 515 9.84 45.81 36.02
N ALA A 516 10.58 46.90 36.23
CA ALA A 516 11.47 47.06 37.36
C ALA A 516 10.60 46.97 38.63
N LYS A 517 10.53 45.78 39.23
CA LYS A 517 10.12 45.66 40.64
C LYS A 517 11.17 46.41 41.44
N LYS A 518 10.84 47.64 41.85
CA LYS A 518 11.58 48.38 42.87
C LYS A 518 11.72 47.47 44.10
N LYS A 519 12.90 46.90 44.32
CA LYS A 519 13.27 46.42 45.65
C LYS A 519 13.60 47.66 46.50
N PRO A 520 13.11 47.74 47.75
CA PRO A 520 13.41 48.87 48.60
C PRO A 520 14.90 48.86 48.97
N ARG A 521 15.50 50.05 48.96
CA ARG A 521 16.90 50.32 49.31
C ARG A 521 17.21 49.77 50.71
N LYS A 522 18.25 48.94 50.84
CA LYS A 522 19.00 48.80 52.10
C LYS A 522 20.41 49.37 51.92
N ARG A 523 20.83 50.11 52.94
CA ARG A 523 22.03 50.93 53.04
C ARG A 523 23.32 50.12 52.87
N SER A 524 24.32 50.81 52.32
CA SER A 524 25.71 50.41 52.14
C SER A 524 26.36 49.86 53.42
N LYS A 525 27.28 48.90 53.23
CA LYS A 525 28.53 48.83 53.99
C LYS A 525 29.70 48.63 53.03
N PHE A 526 30.79 49.28 53.41
CA PHE A 526 32.06 49.49 52.74
C PHE A 526 33.06 48.44 53.30
N GLY A 527 33.92 47.87 52.45
CA GLY A 527 35.13 47.13 52.86
C GLY A 527 35.05 45.60 52.91
N ASP A 528 36.20 44.98 52.62
CA ASP A 528 36.62 43.57 52.73
C ASP A 528 36.40 42.71 51.47
N THR A 529 37.39 42.67 50.56
CA THR A 529 38.58 41.75 50.46
C THR A 529 38.24 40.34 50.00
N GLU A 530 38.83 40.00 48.84
CA GLU A 530 39.37 38.72 48.37
C GLU A 530 38.80 37.41 48.94
N ASP A 531 38.31 36.55 48.05
CA ASP A 531 38.74 35.14 47.99
C ASP A 531 38.32 34.51 46.65
N ASP A 532 39.33 33.99 45.95
CA ASP A 532 39.25 33.17 44.75
C ASP A 532 38.61 31.81 45.06
N ASP A 533 37.76 31.31 44.16
CA ASP A 533 37.75 29.89 43.82
C ASP A 533 37.23 29.72 42.40
N ASP A 534 38.22 29.41 41.56
CA ASP A 534 38.12 29.01 40.18
C ASP A 534 37.20 27.79 39.97
N GLU A 535 36.35 27.85 38.95
CA GLU A 535 36.35 26.86 37.86
C GLU A 535 35.27 27.21 36.83
N ALA A 536 35.70 27.90 35.76
CA ALA A 536 34.87 28.11 34.58
C ALA A 536 34.80 26.81 33.75
N TRP A 537 33.58 26.29 33.59
CA TRP A 537 33.25 25.16 32.72
C TRP A 537 33.69 25.42 31.27
N VAL A 538 34.64 24.62 30.76
CA VAL A 538 35.12 24.64 29.36
C VAL A 538 34.47 23.50 28.56
N PRO A 539 33.83 23.75 27.40
CA PRO A 539 33.38 22.68 26.52
C PRO A 539 34.57 21.97 25.85
N LYS A 540 34.66 20.64 26.01
CA LYS A 540 35.63 19.80 25.29
C LYS A 540 35.37 19.88 23.78
N GLY A 541 36.24 20.58 23.03
CA GLY A 541 36.25 20.53 21.56
C GLY A 541 36.64 21.79 20.80
N ALA A 542 36.94 22.92 21.46
CA ALA A 542 37.39 24.12 20.75
C ALA A 542 38.81 23.93 20.19
N ARG A 543 38.93 23.66 18.87
CA ARG A 543 40.20 23.70 18.16
C ARG A 543 40.69 25.16 18.09
N THR A 544 41.66 25.52 18.92
CA THR A 544 42.42 26.77 18.82
C THR A 544 43.51 26.62 17.76
N THR A 545 43.21 26.92 16.51
CA THR A 545 44.24 27.11 15.49
C THR A 545 43.97 28.40 14.73
N GLY A 546 44.68 29.48 15.10
CA GLY A 546 44.79 30.69 14.28
C GLY A 546 45.43 30.36 12.93
N LYS A 547 45.14 31.16 11.90
CA LYS A 547 45.69 30.96 10.55
C LYS A 547 46.74 32.01 10.26
N SER A 548 47.92 31.56 9.81
CA SER A 548 48.95 32.42 9.23
C SER A 548 48.64 32.68 7.76
N TRP A 549 48.74 33.93 7.34
CA TRP A 549 48.53 34.36 5.96
C TRP A 549 49.73 35.19 5.50
N ARG A 550 50.09 35.08 4.22
CA ARG A 550 51.24 35.79 3.65
C ARG A 550 50.79 37.10 3.04
N ASN A 551 51.30 38.21 3.54
CA ASN A 551 50.94 39.54 3.06
C ASN A 551 51.52 39.76 1.64
N PRO A 552 50.67 40.00 0.63
CA PRO A 552 51.10 40.08 -0.77
C PRO A 552 51.85 41.37 -1.09
N VAL A 553 51.88 42.35 -0.18
CA VAL A 553 52.60 43.61 -0.38
C VAL A 553 53.99 43.58 0.29
N SER A 554 54.09 43.01 1.50
CA SER A 554 55.37 42.94 2.24
C SER A 554 56.11 41.61 2.07
N GLY A 555 55.45 40.55 1.61
CA GLY A 555 56.02 39.22 1.42
C GLY A 555 56.24 38.41 2.71
N ASN A 556 55.92 38.98 3.88
CA ASN A 556 56.08 38.34 5.19
C ASN A 556 54.82 37.57 5.61
N TRP A 557 55.01 36.58 6.49
CA TRP A 557 53.92 35.82 7.09
C TRP A 557 53.40 36.54 8.33
N GLU A 558 52.10 36.83 8.34
CA GLU A 558 51.41 37.49 9.44
C GLU A 558 50.37 36.52 10.06
N TRP A 559 50.26 36.52 11.39
CA TRP A 559 49.39 35.59 12.12
C TRP A 559 48.07 36.27 12.49
N ILE A 560 46.94 35.60 12.20
CA ILE A 560 45.60 36.09 12.55
C ILE A 560 45.09 35.31 13.78
N PRO A 561 44.86 35.98 14.92
CA PRO A 561 44.28 35.36 16.10
C PRO A 561 42.84 34.91 15.84
N PRO A 562 42.37 33.82 16.49
CA PRO A 562 40.95 33.48 16.45
C PRO A 562 40.11 34.58 17.13
N PRO A 563 38.85 34.80 16.70
CA PRO A 563 37.97 35.74 17.38
C PRO A 563 37.71 35.24 18.81
N VAL A 564 37.95 36.13 19.77
CA VAL A 564 37.55 35.94 21.17
C VAL A 564 36.03 36.13 21.21
N TYR A 565 35.29 35.12 21.66
CA TYR A 565 33.83 35.20 21.82
C TYR A 565 33.45 35.67 23.23
#